data_AF-A0AA36MYB1-F1
#
_entry.id   AF-A0AA36MYB1-F1
#
_cell.length_a   1.000
_cell.length_b   1.000
_cell.length_c   1.000
_cell.angle_alpha   90.00
_cell.angle_beta   90.00
_cell.angle_gamma   90.00
#
_symmetry.space_group_name_H-M   'P 1'
#
loop_
_entity.id
_entity.type
_entity.pdbx_description
1 polymer ?
#
loop_
_entity_poly.entity_id
_entity_poly.type
_entity_poly.pdbx_seq_one_letter_code
_entity_poly.pdbx_strand_id
1 'polypeptide(L)'
;MEDAINIMVVGECGDGKSTLINALRDQSRSEQALCGKNPSGVTKDIVMYPCPDINGKPFNILDTPGVGDHHVTPVALISMIEEFLMQGVVPGGRCQMAA
;
A
#
# COMPACT_ATOMS: atom_id res chain seq x y z
N MET A 1 -6.53 1.79 -21.77
CA MET A 1 -5.49 1.38 -20.81
C MET A 1 -6.20 0.47 -19.83
N GLU A 2 -5.74 -0.78 -19.67
CA GLU A 2 -6.40 -1.70 -18.73
C GLU A 2 -6.37 -1.13 -17.31
N ASP A 3 -7.43 -1.40 -16.54
CA ASP A 3 -7.51 -1.01 -15.13
C ASP A 3 -6.37 -1.68 -14.36
N ALA A 4 -5.55 -0.89 -13.67
CA ALA A 4 -4.45 -1.42 -12.87
C ALA A 4 -4.98 -2.24 -11.69
N ILE A 5 -4.36 -3.40 -11.45
CA ILE A 5 -4.70 -4.25 -10.30
C ILE A 5 -4.06 -3.63 -9.06
N ASN A 6 -4.84 -3.41 -8.00
CA ASN A 6 -4.30 -2.89 -6.74
C ASN A 6 -4.23 -4.01 -5.71
N ILE A 7 -3.04 -4.24 -5.15
CA ILE A 7 -2.75 -5.31 -4.19
C ILE A 7 -2.34 -4.68 -2.87
N MET A 8 -3.09 -4.92 -1.80
CA MET A 8 -2.74 -4.43 -0.47
C MET A 8 -2.01 -5.50 0.33
N VAL A 9 -0.88 -5.11 0.93
CA VAL A 9 -0.05 -6.01 1.75
C VAL A 9 -0.28 -5.70 3.21
N VAL A 10 -0.83 -6.67 3.95
CA VAL A 10 -1.12 -6.59 5.38
C VAL A 10 -0.35 -7.68 6.15
N GLY A 11 -0.03 -7.42 7.41
CA GLY A 11 0.75 -8.34 8.25
C GLY A 11 1.36 -7.63 9.46
N GLU A 12 1.97 -8.39 10.37
CA GLU A 12 2.52 -7.86 11.61
C GLU A 12 3.73 -6.95 11.38
N CYS A 13 4.05 -6.09 12.35
CA CYS A 13 5.27 -5.30 12.29
C CYS A 13 6.49 -6.22 12.29
N GLY A 14 7.36 -6.08 11.29
CA GLY A 14 8.56 -6.93 11.14
C GLY A 14 8.43 -8.09 10.15
N ASP A 15 7.23 -8.38 9.62
CA ASP A 15 7.00 -9.46 8.62
C ASP A 15 7.68 -9.24 7.25
N GLY A 16 8.38 -8.12 7.07
CA GLY A 16 9.09 -7.81 5.83
C GLY A 16 8.21 -7.26 4.70
N LYS A 17 7.02 -6.72 5.01
CA LYS A 17 6.13 -6.06 4.04
C LYS A 17 6.85 -5.01 3.19
N SER A 18 7.50 -4.04 3.83
CA SER A 18 8.25 -2.99 3.12
C SER A 18 9.45 -3.55 2.33
N THR A 19 10.03 -4.68 2.76
CA THR A 19 11.06 -5.40 1.99
C THR A 19 10.48 -6.01 0.71
N LEU A 20 9.32 -6.66 0.79
CA LEU A 20 8.60 -7.20 -0.37
C LEU A 20 8.27 -6.09 -1.37
N ILE A 21 7.76 -4.96 -0.88
CA ILE A 21 7.41 -3.80 -1.72
C ILE A 21 8.66 -3.24 -2.38
N ASN A 22 9.77 -3.11 -1.66
CA ASN A 22 11.03 -2.65 -2.24
C ASN A 22 11.58 -3.57 -3.34
N ALA A 23 11.26 -4.87 -3.28
CA ALA A 23 11.65 -5.83 -4.32
C ALA A 23 10.75 -5.75 -5.57
N LEU A 24 9.47 -5.36 -5.41
CA LEU A 24 8.47 -5.40 -6.48
C LEU A 24 8.18 -4.04 -7.12
N ARG A 25 8.42 -2.93 -6.40
CA ARG A 25 8.13 -1.58 -6.89
C ARG A 25 8.97 -1.23 -8.12
N ASP A 26 8.42 -0.37 -8.96
CA ASP A 26 9.19 0.25 -10.04
C ASP A 26 10.12 1.33 -9.44
N GLN A 27 11.41 1.01 -9.39
CA GLN A 27 12.44 1.89 -8.83
C GLN A 27 12.65 3.18 -9.62
N SER A 28 12.21 3.23 -10.89
CA SER A 28 12.27 4.44 -11.72
C SER A 28 11.10 5.38 -11.50
N ARG A 29 10.01 4.87 -10.90
CA ARG A 29 8.74 5.59 -10.72
C ARG A 29 8.37 5.82 -9.25
N SER A 30 9.15 5.30 -8.31
CA SER A 30 8.84 5.39 -6.87
C SER A 30 10.09 5.42 -5.99
N GLU A 31 10.00 6.21 -4.91
CA GLU A 31 11.00 6.21 -3.85
C GLU A 31 11.00 4.88 -3.06
N GLN A 32 12.06 4.65 -2.27
CA GLN A 32 12.15 3.46 -1.42
C GLN A 32 11.04 3.45 -0.37
N ALA A 33 10.36 2.32 -0.21
CA ALA A 33 9.51 2.08 0.93
C ALA A 33 10.35 2.10 2.21
N LEU A 34 9.88 2.83 3.21
CA LEU A 34 10.59 3.02 4.47
C LEU A 34 10.67 1.69 5.21
N CYS A 35 11.88 1.14 5.30
CA CYS A 35 12.19 -0.03 6.11
C CYS A 35 12.90 0.43 7.39
N GLY A 36 12.28 0.28 8.56
CA GLY A 36 12.95 0.60 9.83
C GLY A 36 12.24 0.05 11.06
N LYS A 37 13.01 -0.50 12.01
CA LYS A 37 12.57 -0.91 13.36
C LYS A 37 12.40 0.29 14.31
N ASN A 38 12.11 1.48 13.78
CA ASN A 38 11.87 2.65 14.61
C ASN A 38 10.36 2.77 14.84
N PRO A 39 9.86 2.65 16.08
CA PRO A 39 8.42 2.79 16.37
C PRO A 39 7.86 4.17 15.97
N SER A 40 8.73 5.16 15.74
CA SER A 40 8.38 6.50 15.25
C SER A 40 8.32 6.63 13.72
N GLY A 41 8.81 5.64 12.97
CA GLY A 41 9.08 5.73 11.52
C GLY A 41 8.44 4.62 10.67
N VAL A 42 7.53 3.83 11.24
CA VAL A 42 6.71 2.87 10.49
C VAL A 42 5.63 3.63 9.72
N THR A 43 5.37 3.24 8.47
CA THR A 43 4.42 3.83 7.52
C THR A 43 3.11 4.19 8.25
N LYS A 44 2.90 5.47 8.61
CA LYS A 44 1.68 5.95 9.31
C LYS A 44 0.50 6.09 8.36
N ASP A 45 0.79 6.12 7.08
CA ASP A 45 -0.15 6.29 5.99
C ASP A 45 -0.14 5.04 5.11
N ILE A 46 -1.25 4.74 4.42
CA ILE A 46 -1.26 3.74 3.36
C ILE A 46 -0.64 4.37 2.12
N VAL A 47 0.43 3.76 1.59
CA VAL A 47 1.19 4.31 0.46
C VAL A 47 1.09 3.39 -0.75
N MET A 48 0.82 3.96 -1.91
CA MET A 48 0.75 3.23 -3.16
C MET A 48 2.09 3.29 -3.92
N TYR A 49 2.54 2.12 -4.38
CA TYR A 49 3.74 1.96 -5.20
C TYR A 49 3.36 1.37 -6.56
N PRO A 50 3.62 2.08 -7.67
CA PRO A 50 3.51 1.48 -9.00
C PRO A 50 4.54 0.38 -9.18
N CYS A 51 4.16 -0.71 -9.82
CA CYS A 51 5.05 -1.81 -10.16
C CYS A 51 5.22 -1.95 -11.68
N PRO A 52 6.30 -2.60 -12.15
CA PRO A 52 6.43 -2.98 -13.56
C PRO A 52 5.24 -3.83 -14.01
N ASP A 53 4.81 -3.72 -15.26
CA ASP A 53 3.69 -4.54 -15.74
C ASP A 53 4.07 -6.03 -15.77
N ILE A 54 3.08 -6.89 -15.52
CA ILE A 54 3.22 -8.33 -15.67
C ILE A 54 2.37 -8.75 -16.85
N ASN A 55 3.01 -9.18 -17.94
CA ASN A 55 2.35 -9.57 -19.18
C ASN A 55 1.40 -8.47 -19.72
N GLY A 56 1.83 -7.21 -19.70
CA GLY A 56 1.03 -6.07 -20.16
C GLY A 56 -0.03 -5.58 -19.17
N LYS A 57 -0.14 -6.20 -17.98
CA LYS A 57 -1.09 -5.81 -16.94
C LYS A 57 -0.40 -4.94 -15.90
N PRO A 58 -0.74 -3.64 -15.79
CA PRO A 58 -0.22 -2.80 -14.74
C PRO A 58 -0.80 -3.23 -13.39
N PHE A 59 0.01 -3.15 -12.35
CA PHE A 59 -0.45 -3.34 -10.98
C PHE A 59 0.28 -2.40 -10.02
N ASN A 60 -0.37 -2.12 -8.90
CA ASN A 60 0.15 -1.30 -7.82
C ASN A 60 0.15 -2.13 -6.53
N ILE A 61 1.12 -1.88 -5.67
CA ILE A 61 1.13 -2.42 -4.31
C ILE A 61 0.86 -1.30 -3.32
N LEU A 62 -0.04 -1.56 -2.37
CA LEU A 62 -0.38 -0.67 -1.26
C LEU A 62 0.34 -1.17 -0.01
N ASP A 63 1.27 -0.37 0.50
CA ASP A 63 1.92 -0.61 1.79
C ASP A 63 0.98 -0.22 2.92
N THR A 64 0.88 -1.06 3.94
CA THR A 64 0.08 -0.78 5.13
C THR A 64 0.96 -0.80 6.38
N PRO A 65 0.63 0.03 7.39
CA PRO A 65 1.24 -0.10 8.70
C PRO A 65 1.12 -1.54 9.22
N GLY A 66 2.20 -2.04 9.83
CA GLY A 66 2.17 -3.36 10.46
C GLY A 66 1.26 -3.37 11.70
N VAL A 67 0.39 -4.37 11.79
CA VAL A 67 -0.39 -4.60 13.02
C VAL A 67 0.54 -5.13 14.12
N GLY A 68 0.32 -4.74 15.37
CA GLY A 68 1.09 -5.28 16.51
C GLY A 68 2.40 -4.56 16.84
N ASP A 69 2.78 -3.50 16.12
CA ASP A 69 3.57 -2.44 16.75
C ASP A 69 2.64 -1.73 17.74
N HIS A 70 3.14 -1.27 18.89
CA HIS A 70 2.36 -0.65 19.97
C HIS A 70 1.56 0.61 19.56
N HIS A 71 1.52 0.95 18.27
CA HIS A 71 0.95 2.14 17.66
C HIS A 71 -0.25 1.87 16.73
N VAL A 72 -0.46 0.64 16.22
CA VAL A 72 -1.55 0.36 15.27
C VAL A 72 -2.34 -0.90 15.64
N THR A 73 -3.59 -0.71 16.03
CA THR A 73 -4.56 -1.80 16.27
C THR A 73 -5.21 -2.24 14.96
N PRO A 74 -5.77 -3.47 14.87
CA PRO A 74 -6.53 -3.89 13.70
C PRO A 74 -7.70 -2.95 13.35
N VAL A 75 -8.35 -2.37 14.36
CA VAL A 75 -9.45 -1.40 14.15
C VAL A 75 -8.93 -0.12 13.52
N ALA A 76 -7.81 0.42 14.02
CA ALA A 76 -7.18 1.60 13.42
C ALA A 76 -6.77 1.32 11.96
N LEU A 77 -6.25 0.12 11.67
CA LEU A 77 -5.91 -0.26 10.30
C LEU A 77 -7.14 -0.28 9.38
N ILE A 78 -8.27 -0.80 9.83
CA ILE A 78 -9.52 -0.78 9.06
C ILE A 78 -9.93 0.66 8.74
N SER A 79 -9.92 1.56 9.73
CA SER A 79 -10.24 2.98 9.51
C SER A 79 -9.30 3.65 8.51
N MET A 80 -7.99 3.37 8.58
CA MET A 80 -7.02 3.89 7.60
C MET A 80 -7.31 3.38 6.19
N ILE A 81 -7.67 2.10 6.04
CA ILE A 81 -8.04 1.52 4.73
C ILE A 81 -9.29 2.20 4.19
N GLU A 82 -10.33 2.38 5.02
CA GLU A 82 -11.56 3.07 4.61
C GLU A 82 -11.28 4.50 4.13
N GLU A 83 -10.54 5.28 4.91
CA GLU A 83 -10.16 6.65 4.55
C GLU A 83 -9.37 6.69 3.24
N PHE A 84 -8.39 5.81 3.09
CA PHE A 84 -7.59 5.72 1.86
C PHE A 84 -8.45 5.40 0.62
N LEU A 85 -9.40 4.47 0.74
CA LEU A 85 -10.30 4.11 -0.34
C LEU A 85 -11.27 5.24 -0.69
N MET A 86 -11.72 6.02 0.30
CA MET A 86 -12.64 7.16 0.08
C MET A 86 -12.01 8.33 -0.67
N GLN A 87 -10.68 8.48 -0.63
CA GLN A 87 -9.97 9.56 -1.32
C GLN A 87 -10.01 9.42 -2.86
N GLY A 88 -10.50 8.30 -3.41
CA GLY A 88 -10.64 8.10 -4.87
C GLY A 88 -9.31 8.04 -5.62
N VAL A 89 -8.20 7.87 -4.91
CA VAL A 89 -6.83 7.94 -5.45
C VAL A 89 -6.36 6.61 -6.06
N VAL A 90 -7.19 5.56 -6.03
CA VAL A 90 -6.82 4.21 -6.43
C VAL A 90 -7.11 3.99 -7.93
N PRO A 91 -6.09 3.98 -8.80
CA PRO A 91 -6.29 3.85 -10.25
C PRO A 91 -6.79 2.44 -10.58
N GLY A 92 -7.73 2.32 -11.52
CA GLY A 92 -8.30 1.02 -11.91
C GLY A 92 -9.36 0.47 -10.95
N GLY A 93 -9.56 1.11 -9.78
CA GLY A 93 -10.81 0.97 -9.06
C GLY A 93 -11.87 1.74 -9.84
N ARG A 94 -12.81 1.04 -10.49
CA ARG A 94 -14.01 1.70 -11.03
C ARG A 94 -14.70 2.44 -9.88
N CYS A 95 -14.46 3.75 -9.75
CA CYS A 95 -15.28 4.61 -8.92
C CYS A 95 -16.61 4.80 -9.65
N GLN A 96 -17.57 3.88 -9.44
CA GLN A 96 -18.96 4.17 -9.70
C GLN A 96 -19.52 4.90 -8.49
N MET A 97 -19.39 6.22 -8.47
CA MET A 97 -20.27 7.08 -7.69
C MET A 97 -20.63 8.28 -8.56
N ALA A 98 -21.71 8.11 -9.35
CA ALA A 98 -22.47 9.21 -9.92
C ALA A 98 -23.94 8.77 -10.03
N ALA A 99 -24.74 9.18 -9.06
CA ALA A 99 -26.17 9.46 -9.21
C ALA A 99 -26.50 10.60 -8.25
#